data_AF-A0A0R2JIV3-F1
#
_entry.id   AF-A0A0R2JIV3-F1
#
_cell.length_a   1.000
_cell.length_b   1.000
_cell.length_c   1.000
_cell.angle_alpha   90.00
_cell.angle_beta   90.00
_cell.angle_gamma   90.00
#
_symmetry.space_group_name_H-M   'P 1'
#
loop_
_entity.id
_entity.type
_entity.pdbx_description
1 polymer ?
#
loop_
_entity_poly.entity_id
_entity_poly.type
_entity_poly.pdbx_seq_one_letter_code
_entity_poly.pdbx_strand_id
1 'polypeptide(L)'
;MQDNLYNTNSLDTNRYNIDTAELDFSTENYSKAEIQKQNQDLIEQAYKFLTNDEAGIPFEPETVKLISLWTNNPKQVRKFIGIILNARKAVQEEHNISFILDDEPELQAKITQTIRRYFNALRSDDKKIRNQENYLYITMKNMFENYGSARQQREYRAEHPTKKDREEAFINGLKGGLPESIRNAENYK
;
A
#
# COMPACT_ATOMS: atom_id res chain seq x y z
N MET A 1 -35.51 23.92 65.07
CA MET A 1 -34.65 25.02 64.62
C MET A 1 -33.46 24.38 63.94
N GLN A 2 -33.26 24.72 62.67
CA GLN A 2 -32.30 24.09 61.75
C GLN A 2 -30.86 24.40 62.17
N ASP A 3 -30.03 23.37 62.38
CA ASP A 3 -28.58 23.52 62.33
C ASP A 3 -28.11 23.27 60.89
N ASN A 4 -27.67 24.34 60.25
CA ASN A 4 -26.98 24.34 58.97
C ASN A 4 -25.59 23.71 59.14
N LEU A 5 -25.37 22.54 58.55
CA LEU A 5 -24.02 22.04 58.29
C LEU A 5 -23.92 21.43 56.89
N TYR A 6 -24.05 22.27 55.86
CA TYR A 6 -23.55 21.97 54.53
C TYR A 6 -22.35 22.86 54.23
N ASN A 7 -21.24 22.59 54.92
CA ASN A 7 -19.92 22.92 54.40
C ASN A 7 -19.28 21.63 53.90
N THR A 8 -19.51 21.32 52.64
CA THR A 8 -18.55 20.55 51.87
C THR A 8 -18.43 21.26 50.54
N ASN A 9 -17.47 22.17 50.48
CA ASN A 9 -16.83 22.57 49.24
C ASN A 9 -16.58 21.29 48.43
N SER A 10 -17.44 21.02 47.45
CA SER A 10 -17.19 20.06 46.40
C SER A 10 -16.10 20.67 45.53
N LEU A 11 -14.86 20.64 46.05
CA LEU A 11 -13.66 20.64 45.23
C LEU A 11 -13.65 19.30 44.51
N ASP A 12 -14.54 19.15 43.52
CA ASP A 12 -14.32 18.25 42.42
C ASP A 12 -13.26 18.89 41.51
N THR A 13 -12.05 19.00 42.06
CA THR A 13 -10.90 19.44 41.28
C THR A 13 -10.36 18.23 40.57
N ASN A 14 -10.87 18.00 39.37
CA ASN A 14 -10.16 17.43 38.22
C ASN A 14 -9.15 16.32 38.58
N ARG A 15 -9.66 15.13 38.91
CA ARG A 15 -8.82 13.95 39.20
C ARG A 15 -8.09 13.39 37.97
N TYR A 16 -8.37 13.92 36.77
CA TYR A 16 -7.92 13.35 35.49
C TYR A 16 -7.09 14.31 34.62
N ASN A 17 -6.80 15.53 35.05
CA ASN A 17 -5.87 16.41 34.36
C ASN A 17 -4.56 16.47 35.15
N ILE A 18 -3.76 15.40 35.05
CA ILE A 18 -2.38 15.44 35.52
C ILE A 18 -1.62 16.21 34.45
N ASP A 19 -1.41 17.51 34.67
CA ASP A 19 -0.56 18.34 33.82
C ASP A 19 0.87 17.81 33.92
N THR A 20 1.23 16.89 33.03
CA THR A 20 2.62 16.51 32.80
C THR A 20 3.31 17.64 32.06
N ALA A 21 4.60 17.88 32.33
CA ALA A 21 5.37 18.81 31.53
C ALA A 21 5.22 18.48 30.03
N GLU A 22 4.89 19.50 29.23
CA GLU A 22 4.69 19.32 27.80
C GLU A 22 6.02 18.96 27.13
N LEU A 23 6.05 17.85 26.41
CA LEU A 23 7.23 17.43 25.66
C LEU A 23 7.37 18.32 24.43
N ASP A 24 8.49 19.05 24.34
CA ASP A 24 8.80 19.87 23.16
C ASP A 24 9.77 19.13 22.22
N PHE A 25 9.21 18.54 21.17
CA PHE A 25 9.96 17.88 20.09
C PHE A 25 10.28 18.83 18.92
N SER A 26 10.23 20.16 19.12
CA SER A 26 10.63 21.12 18.10
C SER A 26 12.03 20.82 17.57
N THR A 27 12.19 20.91 16.25
CA THR A 27 13.49 20.70 15.60
C THR A 27 14.54 21.72 16.03
N GLU A 28 14.13 22.85 16.62
CA GLU A 28 15.02 23.88 17.15
C GLU A 28 15.82 23.38 18.37
N ASN A 29 15.33 22.36 19.06
CA ASN A 29 15.97 21.76 20.24
C ASN A 29 17.08 20.75 19.89
N TYR A 30 17.29 20.45 18.60
CA TYR A 30 18.21 19.42 18.14
C TYR A 30 19.25 19.98 17.16
N SER A 31 20.45 19.41 17.20
CA SER A 31 21.45 19.66 16.16
C SER A 31 21.04 19.04 14.83
N LYS A 32 21.62 19.54 13.73
CA LYS A 32 21.39 18.98 12.39
C LYS A 32 21.76 17.49 12.29
N ALA A 33 22.82 17.06 12.98
CA ALA A 33 23.27 15.67 12.98
C ALA A 33 22.30 14.75 13.72
N GLU A 34 21.74 15.21 14.84
CA GLU A 34 20.71 14.47 15.59
C GLU A 34 19.44 14.31 14.75
N ILE A 35 18.96 15.39 14.13
CA ILE A 35 17.80 15.35 13.23
C ILE A 35 18.06 14.38 12.07
N GLN A 36 19.25 14.39 11.48
CA GLN A 36 19.60 13.47 10.41
C GLN A 36 19.59 12.02 10.87
N LYS A 37 20.12 11.72 12.06
CA LYS A 37 20.10 10.37 12.64
C LYS A 37 18.67 9.91 12.96
N GLN A 38 17.84 10.79 13.52
CA GLN A 38 16.42 10.53 13.79
C GLN A 38 15.65 10.24 12.49
N ASN A 39 15.85 11.06 11.47
CA ASN A 39 15.22 10.84 10.16
C ASN A 39 15.66 9.53 9.53
N GLN A 40 16.96 9.20 9.60
CA GLN A 40 17.49 7.95 9.07
C GLN A 40 16.87 6.73 9.75
N ASP A 41 16.76 6.75 11.09
CA ASP A 41 16.12 5.67 11.85
C ASP A 41 14.65 5.49 11.43
N LEU A 42 13.87 6.59 11.39
CA LEU A 42 12.46 6.54 10.98
C LEU A 42 12.27 6.02 9.55
N ILE A 43 13.17 6.33 8.63
CA ILE A 43 13.15 5.82 7.25
C ILE A 43 13.51 4.33 7.21
N GLU A 44 14.56 3.93 7.91
CA GLU A 44 14.99 2.53 7.95
C GLU A 44 13.93 1.62 8.57
N GLN A 45 13.21 2.12 9.58
CA GLN A 45 12.13 1.38 10.23
C GLN A 45 10.76 1.60 9.58
N ALA A 46 10.64 2.43 8.53
CA ALA A 46 9.37 2.78 7.90
C ALA A 46 8.55 1.55 7.50
N TYR A 47 9.20 0.52 6.96
CA TYR A 47 8.54 -0.72 6.57
C TYR A 47 7.95 -1.50 7.76
N LYS A 48 8.36 -1.27 9.01
CA LYS A 48 7.82 -2.00 10.17
C LYS A 48 6.52 -1.42 10.69
N PHE A 49 6.30 -0.12 10.52
CA PHE A 49 5.13 0.56 11.08
C PHE A 49 4.17 1.09 10.01
N LEU A 50 4.61 1.23 8.75
CA LEU A 50 3.73 1.61 7.65
C LEU A 50 2.98 0.43 7.04
N THR A 51 3.38 -0.82 7.29
CA THR A 51 2.77 -2.01 6.66
C THR A 51 1.93 -2.86 7.61
N ASN A 52 1.60 -2.38 8.83
CA ASN A 52 0.81 -3.17 9.80
C ASN A 52 -0.71 -2.96 9.65
N ASP A 53 -1.45 -4.05 9.83
CA ASP A 53 -2.76 -4.36 9.23
C ASP A 53 -3.99 -3.54 9.66
N GLU A 54 -3.92 -2.64 10.63
CA GLU A 54 -5.13 -1.92 11.10
C GLU A 54 -5.33 -0.54 10.45
N ALA A 55 -4.27 0.07 9.93
CA ALA A 55 -4.30 1.34 9.19
C ALA A 55 -3.16 1.46 8.15
N GLY A 56 -2.49 0.34 7.87
CA GLY A 56 -1.27 0.27 7.09
C GLY A 56 -1.43 0.76 5.65
N ILE A 57 -0.36 1.35 5.14
CA ILE A 57 -0.18 1.59 3.72
C ILE A 57 -0.08 0.21 3.07
N PRO A 58 -0.94 -0.10 2.09
CA PRO A 58 -1.04 -1.44 1.53
C PRO A 58 0.06 -1.67 0.49
N PHE A 59 1.32 -1.62 0.92
CA PHE A 59 2.48 -1.91 0.08
C PHE A 59 3.37 -2.95 0.75
N GLU A 60 3.86 -3.87 -0.06
CA GLU A 60 4.84 -4.86 0.37
C GLU A 60 6.11 -4.20 0.97
N PRO A 61 6.78 -4.86 1.94
CA PRO A 61 7.99 -4.32 2.58
C PRO A 61 9.09 -3.92 1.58
N GLU A 62 9.23 -4.64 0.46
CA GLU A 62 10.19 -4.29 -0.60
C GLU A 62 9.91 -2.92 -1.21
N THR A 63 8.63 -2.60 -1.45
CA THR A 63 8.20 -1.29 -1.99
C THR A 63 8.58 -0.17 -1.03
N VAL A 64 8.27 -0.34 0.26
CA VAL A 64 8.58 0.67 1.28
C VAL A 64 10.09 0.85 1.43
N LYS A 65 10.85 -0.25 1.40
CA LYS A 65 12.33 -0.20 1.42
C LYS A 65 12.88 0.54 0.20
N LEU A 66 12.33 0.30 -0.99
CA LEU A 66 12.74 0.99 -2.21
C LEU A 66 12.47 2.50 -2.14
N ILE A 67 11.30 2.92 -1.64
CA ILE A 67 10.98 4.34 -1.44
C ILE A 67 11.98 4.95 -0.44
N SER A 68 12.22 4.25 0.67
CA SER A 68 13.11 4.68 1.74
C SER A 68 14.53 4.98 1.28
N LEU A 69 15.07 4.20 0.32
CA LEU A 69 16.39 4.41 -0.28
C LEU A 69 16.55 5.73 -1.04
N TRP A 70 15.45 6.39 -1.40
CA TRP A 70 15.44 7.60 -2.23
C TRP A 70 14.89 8.84 -1.54
N THR A 71 14.54 8.71 -0.25
CA THR A 71 13.98 9.78 0.57
C THR A 71 14.92 10.12 1.71
N ASN A 72 14.96 11.40 2.09
CA ASN A 72 15.86 11.89 3.14
C ASN A 72 15.17 12.11 4.50
N ASN A 73 13.84 12.08 4.54
CA ASN A 73 13.06 12.24 5.77
C ASN A 73 11.67 11.59 5.65
N PRO A 74 10.98 11.34 6.77
CA PRO A 74 9.64 10.75 6.78
C PRO A 74 8.59 11.54 5.99
N LYS A 75 8.73 12.88 5.93
CA LYS A 75 7.83 13.73 5.14
C LYS A 75 7.93 13.41 3.65
N GLN A 76 9.12 13.13 3.13
CA GLN A 76 9.31 12.70 1.74
C GLN A 76 8.70 11.30 1.50
N VAL A 77 8.88 10.35 2.42
CA VAL A 77 8.24 9.01 2.33
C VAL A 77 6.72 9.14 2.22
N ARG A 78 6.11 9.89 3.16
CA ARG A 78 4.66 10.11 3.19
C ARG A 78 4.16 10.79 1.92
N LYS A 79 4.90 11.77 1.41
CA LYS A 79 4.54 12.48 0.18
C LYS A 79 4.60 11.56 -1.05
N PHE A 80 5.66 10.75 -1.16
CA PHE A 80 5.83 9.79 -2.24
C PHE A 80 4.68 8.78 -2.29
N ILE A 81 4.34 8.20 -1.13
CA ILE A 81 3.22 7.26 -0.98
C ILE A 81 1.90 7.95 -1.31
N GLY A 82 1.67 9.16 -0.79
CA GLY A 82 0.46 9.92 -1.07
C GLY A 82 0.23 10.15 -2.56
N ILE A 83 1.29 10.42 -3.34
CA ILE A 83 1.20 10.56 -4.79
C ILE A 83 0.72 9.26 -5.46
N ILE A 84 1.25 8.11 -5.03
CA ILE A 84 0.84 6.80 -5.56
C ILE A 84 -0.64 6.53 -5.25
N LEU A 85 -1.05 6.72 -4.00
CA LEU A 85 -2.42 6.46 -3.56
C LEU A 85 -3.43 7.40 -4.21
N ASN A 86 -3.05 8.66 -4.44
CA ASN A 86 -3.87 9.61 -5.19
C ASN A 86 -4.03 9.20 -6.66
N ALA A 87 -2.95 8.73 -7.31
CA ALA A 87 -3.03 8.23 -8.68
C ALA A 87 -3.94 7.00 -8.77
N ARG A 88 -3.83 6.07 -7.82
CA ARG A 88 -4.75 4.92 -7.70
C ARG A 88 -6.20 5.39 -7.59
N LYS A 89 -6.48 6.28 -6.64
CA LYS A 89 -7.83 6.80 -6.38
C LYS A 89 -8.43 7.45 -7.63
N ALA A 90 -7.65 8.26 -8.35
CA ALA A 90 -8.08 8.87 -9.60
C ALA A 90 -8.50 7.82 -10.64
N VAL A 91 -7.71 6.77 -10.84
CA VAL A 91 -8.06 5.67 -11.77
C VAL A 91 -9.32 4.92 -11.32
N GLN A 92 -9.46 4.66 -10.01
CA GLN A 92 -10.66 4.00 -9.48
C GLN A 92 -11.92 4.82 -9.77
N GLU A 93 -11.85 6.14 -9.60
CA GLU A 93 -12.97 7.06 -9.86
C GLU A 93 -13.24 7.22 -11.36
N GLU A 94 -12.21 7.42 -12.18
CA GLU A 94 -12.34 7.65 -13.63
C GLU A 94 -12.85 6.43 -14.40
N HIS A 95 -12.49 5.22 -13.96
CA HIS A 95 -12.80 3.98 -14.69
C HIS A 95 -13.78 3.06 -13.96
N ASN A 96 -14.26 3.46 -12.78
CA ASN A 96 -15.12 2.64 -11.91
C ASN A 96 -14.51 1.24 -11.65
N ILE A 97 -13.21 1.20 -11.35
CA ILE A 97 -12.44 -0.01 -11.04
C ILE A 97 -12.09 0.00 -9.55
N SER A 98 -12.09 -1.16 -8.90
CA SER A 98 -11.58 -1.29 -7.52
C SER A 98 -10.24 -2.04 -7.51
N PHE A 99 -9.28 -1.55 -6.73
CA PHE A 99 -8.00 -2.23 -6.47
C PHE A 99 -7.90 -2.60 -5.00
N ILE A 100 -7.69 -3.88 -4.71
CA ILE A 100 -7.46 -4.37 -3.35
C ILE A 100 -5.98 -4.68 -3.26
N LEU A 101 -5.20 -3.71 -2.78
CA LEU A 101 -3.74 -3.78 -2.86
C LEU A 101 -3.16 -4.95 -2.04
N ASP A 102 -3.73 -5.27 -0.88
CA ASP A 102 -3.22 -6.32 0.02
C ASP A 102 -3.46 -7.74 -0.52
N ASP A 103 -4.48 -7.92 -1.37
CA ASP A 103 -4.86 -9.23 -1.92
C ASP A 103 -4.44 -9.42 -3.39
N GLU A 104 -3.68 -8.48 -3.96
CA GLU A 104 -3.28 -8.50 -5.38
C GLU A 104 -1.75 -8.52 -5.54
N PRO A 105 -1.08 -9.69 -5.39
CA PRO A 105 0.39 -9.78 -5.48
C PRO A 105 0.96 -9.38 -6.85
N GLU A 106 0.22 -9.63 -7.95
CA GLU A 106 0.61 -9.16 -9.29
C GLU A 106 0.65 -7.62 -9.35
N LEU A 107 -0.32 -6.96 -8.72
CA LEU A 107 -0.39 -5.49 -8.64
C LEU A 107 0.74 -4.93 -7.78
N GLN A 108 1.01 -5.53 -6.62
CA GLN A 108 2.15 -5.17 -5.75
C GLN A 108 3.48 -5.24 -6.50
N ALA A 109 3.72 -6.33 -7.22
CA ALA A 109 4.92 -6.49 -8.04
C ALA A 109 5.00 -5.40 -9.14
N LYS A 110 3.87 -5.07 -9.77
CA LYS A 110 3.78 -4.03 -10.80
C LYS A 110 4.09 -2.63 -10.24
N ILE A 111 3.58 -2.32 -9.05
CA ILE A 111 3.88 -1.07 -8.33
C ILE A 111 5.38 -0.97 -8.08
N THR A 112 5.98 -2.00 -7.48
CA THR A 112 7.43 -2.07 -7.20
C THR A 112 8.25 -1.85 -8.46
N GLN A 113 7.94 -2.59 -9.53
CA GLN A 113 8.65 -2.47 -10.81
C GLN A 113 8.53 -1.06 -11.41
N THR A 114 7.37 -0.44 -11.27
CA THR A 114 7.09 0.90 -11.80
C THR A 114 7.87 1.97 -11.06
N ILE A 115 7.96 1.85 -9.73
CA ILE A 115 8.80 2.73 -8.89
C ILE A 115 10.28 2.58 -9.30
N ARG A 116 10.78 1.36 -9.52
CA ARG A 116 12.15 1.13 -10.02
C ARG A 116 12.38 1.82 -11.37
N ARG A 117 11.43 1.72 -12.30
CA ARG A 117 11.52 2.38 -13.62
C ARG A 117 11.49 3.91 -13.51
N TYR A 118 10.63 4.45 -12.66
CA TYR A 118 10.57 5.88 -12.36
C TYR A 118 11.92 6.39 -11.87
N PHE A 119 12.50 5.71 -10.90
CA PHE A 119 13.81 6.04 -10.35
C PHE A 119 14.95 5.91 -11.37
N ASN A 120 14.91 4.88 -12.22
CA ASN A 120 15.83 4.77 -13.34
C ASN A 120 15.72 5.96 -14.30
N ALA A 121 14.50 6.40 -14.61
CA ALA A 121 14.26 7.55 -15.48
C ALA A 121 14.76 8.87 -14.87
N LEU A 122 14.73 9.03 -13.54
CA LEU A 122 15.33 10.19 -12.87
C LEU A 122 16.85 10.24 -12.98
N ARG A 123 17.50 9.08 -13.14
CA ARG A 123 18.96 8.98 -13.29
C ARG A 123 19.43 8.98 -14.74
N SER A 124 18.57 8.60 -15.68
CA SER A 124 18.91 8.64 -17.10
C SER A 124 19.01 10.08 -17.58
N ASP A 125 20.09 10.39 -18.31
CA ASP A 125 20.27 11.72 -18.93
C ASP A 125 19.31 11.95 -20.12
N ASP A 126 18.61 10.91 -20.57
CA ASP A 126 17.72 10.92 -21.74
C ASP A 126 16.50 11.83 -21.59
N LYS A 127 16.02 12.04 -20.35
CA LYS A 127 14.82 12.83 -20.06
C LYS A 127 15.07 13.84 -18.95
N LYS A 128 15.03 15.13 -19.29
CA LYS A 128 15.07 16.22 -18.28
C LYS A 128 13.74 16.33 -17.54
N ILE A 129 13.55 15.49 -16.52
CA ILE A 129 12.36 15.51 -15.65
C ILE A 129 12.47 16.71 -14.70
N ARG A 130 11.69 17.76 -14.97
CA ARG A 130 11.68 18.99 -14.17
C ARG A 130 10.78 18.90 -12.93
N ASN A 131 9.65 18.21 -13.04
CA ASN A 131 8.72 18.01 -11.93
C ASN A 131 8.63 16.51 -11.63
N GLN A 132 9.42 16.09 -10.65
CA GLN A 132 9.55 14.69 -10.24
C GLN A 132 8.24 14.13 -9.66
N GLU A 133 7.47 14.96 -8.96
CA GLU A 133 6.21 14.56 -8.31
C GLU A 133 5.09 14.36 -9.33
N ASN A 134 4.94 15.31 -10.26
CA ASN A 134 3.98 15.17 -11.36
C ASN A 134 4.36 13.99 -12.27
N TYR A 135 5.66 13.80 -12.52
CA TYR A 135 6.12 12.65 -13.30
C TYR A 135 5.80 11.33 -12.60
N LEU A 136 5.98 11.25 -11.27
CA LEU A 136 5.59 10.08 -10.48
C LEU A 136 4.07 9.84 -10.58
N TYR A 137 3.27 10.88 -10.38
CA TYR A 137 1.81 10.81 -10.45
C TYR A 137 1.34 10.23 -11.79
N ILE A 138 1.79 10.81 -12.91
CA ILE A 138 1.43 10.35 -14.26
C ILE A 138 1.92 8.92 -14.49
N THR A 139 3.13 8.59 -14.05
CA THR A 139 3.69 7.24 -14.21
C THR A 139 2.85 6.19 -13.48
N MET A 140 2.42 6.49 -12.26
CA MET A 140 1.58 5.58 -11.48
C MET A 140 0.15 5.51 -12.00
N LYS A 141 -0.44 6.64 -12.43
CA LYS A 141 -1.78 6.68 -13.04
C LYS A 141 -1.83 5.77 -14.26
N ASN A 142 -0.90 5.96 -15.21
CA ASN A 142 -0.80 5.11 -16.40
C ASN A 142 -0.59 3.63 -16.05
N MET A 143 0.15 3.32 -14.99
CA MET A 143 0.35 1.94 -14.55
C MET A 143 -0.97 1.33 -14.07
N PHE A 144 -1.71 2.01 -13.20
CA PHE A 144 -2.99 1.54 -12.68
C PHE A 144 -4.04 1.41 -13.80
N GLU A 145 -4.12 2.36 -14.74
CA GLU A 145 -5.01 2.29 -15.90
C GLU A 145 -4.73 1.04 -16.75
N ASN A 146 -3.46 0.81 -17.06
CA ASN A 146 -3.05 -0.35 -17.87
C ASN A 146 -3.30 -1.67 -17.15
N TYR A 147 -3.00 -1.73 -15.84
CA TYR A 147 -3.25 -2.92 -15.04
C TYR A 147 -4.75 -3.20 -14.92
N GLY A 148 -5.56 -2.20 -14.57
CA GLY A 148 -7.02 -2.33 -14.46
C GLY A 148 -7.67 -2.76 -15.78
N SER A 149 -7.27 -2.15 -16.90
CA SER A 149 -7.77 -2.53 -18.23
C SER A 149 -7.40 -3.97 -18.59
N ALA A 150 -6.16 -4.39 -18.30
CA ALA A 150 -5.73 -5.76 -18.54
C ALA A 150 -6.50 -6.75 -17.65
N ARG A 151 -6.73 -6.40 -16.38
CA ARG A 151 -7.48 -7.23 -15.44
C ARG A 151 -8.92 -7.45 -15.90
N GLN A 152 -9.63 -6.37 -16.24
CA GLN A 152 -10.99 -6.46 -16.80
C GLN A 152 -11.03 -7.31 -18.08
N GLN A 153 -10.04 -7.18 -18.96
CA GLN A 153 -9.99 -8.00 -20.18
C GLN A 153 -9.80 -9.50 -19.86
N ARG A 154 -9.01 -9.83 -18.83
CA ARG A 154 -8.84 -11.23 -18.37
C ARG A 154 -10.14 -11.78 -17.78
N GLU A 155 -10.80 -11.00 -16.92
CA GLU A 155 -12.10 -11.34 -16.31
C GLU A 155 -13.16 -11.59 -17.40
N TYR A 156 -13.29 -10.67 -18.36
CA TYR A 156 -14.23 -10.81 -19.48
C TYR A 156 -13.98 -12.09 -20.30
N ARG A 157 -12.71 -12.41 -20.61
CA ARG A 157 -12.35 -13.64 -21.35
C ARG A 157 -12.63 -14.91 -20.55
N ALA A 158 -12.47 -14.88 -19.23
CA ALA A 158 -12.78 -16.02 -18.37
C ALA A 158 -14.29 -16.30 -18.32
N GLU A 159 -15.12 -15.25 -18.31
CA GLU A 159 -16.58 -15.36 -18.35
C GLU A 159 -17.13 -15.71 -19.75
N HIS A 160 -16.40 -15.36 -20.81
CA HIS A 160 -16.81 -15.54 -22.21
C HIS A 160 -15.80 -16.42 -22.98
N PRO A 161 -15.58 -17.69 -22.57
CA PRO A 161 -14.58 -18.54 -23.19
C PRO A 161 -14.97 -18.89 -24.62
N THR A 162 -14.00 -18.81 -25.53
CA THR A 162 -14.20 -19.20 -26.93
C THR A 162 -14.35 -20.71 -27.06
N LYS A 163 -14.79 -21.19 -28.23
CA LYS A 163 -14.86 -22.63 -28.51
C LYS A 163 -13.47 -23.29 -28.34
N LYS A 164 -12.41 -22.61 -28.78
CA LYS A 164 -11.03 -23.06 -28.64
C LYS A 164 -10.61 -23.17 -27.17
N ASP A 165 -10.96 -22.19 -26.34
CA ASP A 165 -10.63 -22.22 -24.91
C ASP A 165 -11.30 -23.40 -24.19
N ARG A 166 -12.54 -23.73 -24.58
CA ARG A 166 -13.27 -24.90 -24.06
C ARG A 166 -12.65 -26.22 -24.50
N GLU A 167 -12.21 -26.31 -25.76
CA GLU A 167 -11.51 -27.49 -26.28
C GLU A 167 -10.15 -27.68 -25.61
N GLU A 168 -9.37 -26.62 -25.41
CA GLU A 168 -8.09 -26.67 -24.70
C GLU A 168 -8.28 -27.07 -23.22
N ALA A 169 -9.28 -26.51 -22.53
CA ALA A 169 -9.62 -26.90 -21.16
C ALA A 169 -10.01 -28.38 -21.06
N PHE A 170 -10.81 -28.88 -22.01
CA PHE A 170 -11.19 -30.30 -22.08
C PHE A 170 -9.97 -31.21 -22.30
N ILE A 171 -9.09 -30.84 -23.24
CA ILE A 171 -7.85 -31.60 -23.51
C ILE A 171 -6.92 -31.59 -22.30
N ASN A 172 -6.76 -30.44 -21.62
CA ASN A 172 -5.94 -30.35 -20.42
C ASN A 172 -6.53 -31.16 -19.26
N GLY A 173 -7.86 -31.19 -19.12
CA GLY A 173 -8.55 -32.06 -18.16
C GLY A 173 -8.31 -33.56 -18.44
N LEU A 174 -8.28 -33.96 -19.71
CA LEU A 174 -7.94 -35.34 -20.10
C LEU A 174 -6.46 -35.69 -19.84
N LYS A 175 -5.55 -34.72 -20.05
CA LYS A 175 -4.10 -34.89 -19.78
C LYS A 175 -3.77 -34.94 -18.28
N GLY A 176 -4.60 -34.35 -17.42
CA GLY A 176 -4.49 -34.44 -15.97
C GLY A 176 -4.76 -35.83 -15.37
N GLY A 177 -5.20 -36.78 -16.20
CA GLY A 177 -5.53 -38.14 -15.81
C GLY A 177 -6.92 -38.27 -15.19
N LEU A 178 -7.61 -39.38 -15.49
CA LEU A 178 -8.88 -39.73 -14.85
C LEU A 178 -8.75 -39.71 -13.32
N PRO A 179 -9.71 -39.12 -12.57
CA PRO A 179 -9.75 -39.16 -11.12
C PRO A 179 -9.60 -40.60 -10.60
N GLU A 180 -8.88 -40.78 -9.50
CA GLU A 180 -8.64 -42.09 -8.86
C GLU A 180 -9.95 -42.87 -8.61
N SER A 181 -11.06 -42.15 -8.39
CA SER A 181 -12.40 -42.73 -8.20
C SER A 181 -12.92 -43.50 -9.41
N ILE A 182 -12.48 -43.17 -10.63
CA ILE A 182 -12.89 -43.86 -11.87
C ILE A 182 -11.94 -45.03 -12.16
N ARG A 183 -10.66 -44.94 -11.80
CA ARG A 183 -9.68 -46.05 -11.96
C ARG A 183 -10.03 -47.28 -11.13
N ASN A 184 -10.66 -47.07 -9.96
CA ASN A 184 -11.00 -48.16 -9.04
C ASN A 184 -12.34 -48.87 -9.37
N ALA A 185 -13.10 -48.39 -10.36
CA ALA A 185 -14.36 -49.02 -10.78
C ALA A 185 -14.15 -50.26 -11.66
N GLU A 186 -12.95 -50.49 -12.22
CA GLU A 186 -12.65 -51.68 -13.03
C GLU A 186 -12.26 -52.91 -12.20
N ASN A 187 -12.15 -52.78 -10.88
CA ASN A 187 -11.75 -53.87 -9.97
C ASN A 187 -12.91 -54.62 -9.27
N TYR A 188 -14.16 -54.38 -9.69
CA TYR A 188 -15.29 -55.22 -9.30
C TYR A 188 -15.74 -56.09 -10.49
N LYS A 189 -15.01 -57.19 -10.70
CA LYS A 189 -15.49 -58.36 -11.45
C LYS A 189 -15.53 -59.56 -10.52
#